data_AF-A0A821FSY4-F1
#
_entry.id   AF-A0A821FSY4-F1
#
_cell.length_a   1.000
_cell.length_b   1.000
_cell.length_c   1.000
_cell.angle_alpha   90.00
_cell.angle_beta   90.00
_cell.angle_gamma   90.00
#
_symmetry.space_group_name_H-M   'P 1'
#
loop_
_entity.id
_entity.type
_entity.pdbx_description
1 polymer ?
#
loop_
_entity_poly.entity_id
_entity_poly.type
_entity_poly.pdbx_seq_one_letter_code
_entity_poly.pdbx_strand_id
1 'polypeptide(L)'
;MVWATIERHILVFHNHWINTQTKRFLIHYLPLIIVTLYCFGFYTIVIFFPSCENEFDYTQNWCDYPCYSNDNNLLMYENLFHFLLPIPLIVIINILLIIRIAKQKQRLHQSMHWSKYRKMILQIISCSAVYLLFDLPMLSLLVAHNFGLPYEATGQVELFFYFLAYFINIFMPFVFLGSLPEIWIKIQRKIPCFTIRVRPENITLRPMTMKQFTFAQ
;
A
#
# COMPACT_ATOMS: atom_id res chain seq x y z
N MET A 1 0.77 1.70 2.42
CA MET A 1 -0.27 1.81 1.36
C MET A 1 -0.85 3.21 1.20
N VAL A 2 -1.18 3.94 2.29
CA VAL A 2 -1.71 5.32 2.23
C VAL A 2 -0.97 6.21 1.23
N TRP A 3 0.36 6.27 1.36
CA TRP A 3 1.20 7.10 0.48
C TRP A 3 1.06 6.74 -1.01
N ALA A 4 1.05 5.45 -1.34
CA ALA A 4 0.89 4.99 -2.72
C ALA A 4 -0.47 5.42 -3.31
N THR A 5 -1.54 5.45 -2.51
CA THR A 5 -2.84 5.96 -2.95
C THR A 5 -2.81 7.48 -3.18
N ILE A 6 -2.18 8.24 -2.27
CA ILE A 6 -1.99 9.69 -2.42
C ILE A 6 -1.18 10.00 -3.68
N GLU A 7 -0.07 9.30 -3.88
CA GLU A 7 0.79 9.46 -5.04
C GLU A 7 0.02 9.22 -6.34
N ARG A 8 -0.76 8.13 -6.41
CA ARG A 8 -1.60 7.83 -7.59
C ARG A 8 -2.62 8.93 -7.84
N HIS A 9 -3.20 9.50 -6.79
CA HIS A 9 -4.10 10.64 -6.91
C HIS A 9 -3.39 11.86 -7.51
N ILE A 10 -2.17 12.17 -7.06
CA ILE A 10 -1.35 13.25 -7.61
C ILE A 10 -0.99 12.97 -9.08
N LEU A 11 -0.58 11.76 -9.43
CA LEU A 11 -0.23 11.38 -10.80
C LEU A 11 -1.40 11.53 -11.79
N VAL A 12 -2.63 11.20 -11.35
CA VAL A 12 -3.83 11.29 -12.20
C VAL A 12 -4.27 12.73 -12.41
N PHE A 13 -4.36 13.53 -11.36
CA PHE A 13 -4.98 14.86 -11.43
C PHE A 13 -3.96 15.99 -11.60
N HIS A 14 -2.72 15.77 -11.18
CA HIS A 14 -1.68 16.79 -11.07
C HIS A 14 -0.37 16.31 -11.71
N ASN A 15 -0.43 15.68 -12.89
CA ASN A 15 0.76 15.16 -13.58
C ASN A 15 1.85 16.25 -13.79
N HIS A 16 1.46 17.52 -13.92
CA HIS A 16 2.38 18.66 -13.97
C HIS A 16 3.32 18.74 -12.74
N TRP A 17 2.85 18.35 -11.56
CA TRP A 17 3.63 18.40 -10.32
C TRP A 17 4.80 17.43 -10.33
N ILE A 18 4.72 16.36 -11.12
CA ILE A 18 5.75 15.30 -11.17
C ILE A 18 6.58 15.40 -12.47
N ASN A 19 6.38 16.45 -13.27
CA ASN A 19 7.01 16.57 -14.58
C ASN A 19 8.53 16.82 -14.54
N THR A 20 9.08 17.33 -13.42
CA THR A 20 10.53 17.55 -13.27
C THR A 20 11.15 16.55 -12.31
N GLN A 21 12.42 16.18 -12.55
CA GLN A 21 13.14 15.21 -11.72
C GLN A 21 13.21 15.63 -10.24
N THR A 22 13.47 16.92 -9.98
CA THR A 22 13.52 17.45 -8.61
C THR A 22 12.17 17.35 -7.90
N LYS A 23 11.07 17.69 -8.59
CA LYS A 23 9.73 17.58 -7.98
C LYS A 23 9.32 16.13 -7.80
N ARG A 24 9.69 15.25 -8.73
CA ARG A 24 9.50 13.81 -8.59
C ARG A 24 10.25 13.29 -7.37
N PHE A 25 11.49 13.72 -7.13
CA PHE A 25 12.24 13.37 -5.92
C PHE A 25 11.50 13.80 -4.66
N LEU A 26 11.11 15.08 -4.58
CA LEU A 26 10.45 15.66 -3.40
C LEU A 26 9.06 15.07 -3.13
N ILE A 27 8.28 14.79 -4.17
CA ILE A 27 6.91 14.30 -4.00
C ILE A 27 6.92 12.78 -3.87
N HIS A 28 7.61 12.03 -4.73
CA HIS A 28 7.50 10.57 -4.73
C HIS A 28 8.47 9.89 -3.74
N TYR A 29 9.76 10.24 -3.82
CA TYR A 29 10.80 9.48 -3.12
C TYR A 29 10.98 9.94 -1.68
N LEU A 30 10.96 11.25 -1.43
CA LEU A 30 11.23 11.82 -0.10
C LEU A 30 10.24 11.30 0.98
N PRO A 31 8.91 11.29 0.77
CA PRO A 31 7.98 10.80 1.80
C PRO A 31 8.15 9.31 2.08
N LEU A 32 8.50 8.53 1.04
CA LEU A 32 8.79 7.11 1.16
C LEU A 32 10.04 6.88 2.01
N ILE A 33 11.12 7.63 1.75
CA ILE A 33 12.36 7.58 2.55
C ILE A 33 12.07 7.97 4.00
N ILE A 34 11.33 9.06 4.24
CA ILE A 34 11.00 9.52 5.60
C ILE A 34 10.21 8.46 6.36
N VAL A 35 9.14 7.90 5.77
CA VAL A 35 8.33 6.86 6.42
C VAL A 35 9.17 5.61 6.69
N THR A 36 10.01 5.19 5.73
CA THR A 36 10.88 4.05 5.90
C THR A 36 11.89 4.28 7.04
N LEU A 37 12.59 5.41 7.07
CA LEU A 37 13.53 5.75 8.14
C LEU A 37 12.83 5.84 9.50
N TYR A 38 11.62 6.39 9.55
CA TYR A 38 10.82 6.45 10.76
C TYR A 38 10.46 5.05 11.27
N CYS A 39 9.93 4.17 10.42
CA CYS A 39 9.58 2.80 10.82
C CYS A 39 10.82 2.02 11.29
N PHE A 40 11.92 2.08 10.54
CA PHE A 40 13.17 1.42 10.93
C PHE A 40 13.71 1.97 12.25
N GLY A 41 13.75 3.29 12.41
CA GLY A 41 14.23 3.93 13.64
C GLY A 41 13.38 3.56 14.84
N PHE A 42 12.05 3.67 14.72
CA PHE A 42 11.11 3.32 15.78
C PHE A 42 11.28 1.86 16.23
N TYR A 43 11.20 0.90 15.31
CA TYR A 43 11.33 -0.52 15.67
C TYR A 43 12.74 -0.86 16.15
N THR A 44 13.79 -0.20 15.66
CA THR A 44 15.16 -0.41 16.19
C THR A 44 15.26 0.03 17.66
N ILE A 45 14.70 1.20 18.00
CA ILE A 45 14.73 1.70 19.39
C ILE A 45 13.95 0.75 20.29
N VAL A 46 12.74 0.39 19.89
CA VAL A 46 11.84 -0.43 20.70
C VAL A 46 12.35 -1.86 20.88
N ILE A 47 13.00 -2.45 19.88
CA ILE A 47 13.52 -3.83 19.93
C ILE A 47 14.87 -3.91 20.66
N PHE A 48 15.80 -2.98 20.41
CA PHE A 48 17.17 -3.08 20.94
C PHE A 48 17.38 -2.33 22.26
N PHE A 49 16.53 -1.35 22.58
CA PHE A 49 16.59 -0.59 23.83
C PHE A 49 15.27 -0.63 24.60
N PRO A 50 14.66 -1.81 24.83
CA PRO A 50 13.45 -1.91 25.63
C PRO A 50 13.79 -1.54 27.08
N SER A 51 12.84 -0.88 27.76
CA SER A 51 12.96 -0.53 29.18
C SER A 51 12.68 -1.71 30.12
N CYS A 52 12.51 -2.93 29.59
CA CYS A 52 12.09 -4.11 30.33
C CYS A 52 12.59 -5.41 29.66
N GLU A 53 12.52 -6.52 30.39
CA GLU A 53 12.96 -7.85 29.94
C GLU A 53 11.87 -8.53 29.10
N ASN A 54 12.25 -9.14 27.98
CA ASN A 54 11.32 -9.88 27.11
C ASN A 54 10.94 -11.23 27.74
N GLU A 55 9.67 -11.60 27.63
CA GLU A 55 9.15 -12.90 28.05
C GLU A 55 8.97 -13.80 26.83
N PHE A 56 9.55 -15.01 26.90
CA PHE A 56 9.51 -15.98 25.81
C PHE A 56 8.59 -17.16 26.19
N ASP A 57 7.45 -17.25 25.52
CA ASP A 57 6.52 -18.38 25.66
C ASP A 57 6.64 -19.32 24.46
N TYR A 58 7.37 -20.42 24.63
CA TYR A 58 7.57 -21.42 23.59
C TYR A 58 6.33 -22.27 23.28
N THR A 59 5.23 -22.10 24.02
CA THR A 59 3.98 -22.84 23.79
C THR A 59 3.06 -22.16 22.77
N GLN A 60 3.31 -20.87 22.47
CA GLN A 60 2.52 -20.10 21.52
C GLN A 60 3.13 -20.10 20.12
N ASN A 61 2.30 -19.79 19.12
CA ASN A 61 2.74 -19.70 17.73
C ASN A 61 3.82 -18.63 17.52
N TRP A 62 3.85 -17.61 18.38
CA TRP A 62 4.88 -16.60 18.44
C TRP A 62 5.65 -16.81 19.74
N CYS A 63 6.92 -17.21 19.63
CA CYS A 63 7.76 -17.53 20.79
C CYS A 63 8.26 -16.29 21.56
N ASP A 64 7.90 -15.09 21.12
CA ASP A 64 8.37 -13.82 21.67
C ASP A 64 7.16 -12.89 21.84
N TYR A 65 6.92 -12.46 23.08
CA TYR A 65 6.00 -11.38 23.38
C TYR A 65 6.85 -10.17 23.77
N PRO A 66 7.02 -9.19 22.86
CA PRO A 66 8.00 -8.16 23.09
C PRO A 66 7.52 -7.28 24.24
N CYS A 67 8.42 -7.03 25.18
CA CYS A 67 8.02 -6.45 26.46
C CYS A 67 7.40 -5.05 26.34
N TYR A 68 7.75 -4.30 25.28
CA TYR A 68 7.14 -2.99 25.02
C TYR A 68 5.62 -3.06 24.82
N SER A 69 5.06 -4.22 24.48
CA SER A 69 3.61 -4.44 24.40
C SER A 69 2.91 -4.34 25.76
N ASN A 70 3.64 -4.53 26.87
CA ASN A 70 3.10 -4.33 28.23
C ASN A 70 3.02 -2.85 28.62
N ASP A 71 3.72 -1.95 27.92
CA ASP A 71 3.57 -0.51 28.13
C ASP A 71 2.34 -0.01 27.38
N ASN A 72 1.28 0.28 28.14
CA ASN A 72 0.02 0.80 27.61
C ASN A 72 0.18 2.03 26.71
N ASN A 73 1.17 2.91 26.95
CA ASN A 73 1.37 4.10 26.13
C ASN A 73 1.96 3.75 24.77
N LEU A 74 2.96 2.86 24.74
CA LEU A 74 3.58 2.41 23.49
C LEU A 74 2.60 1.56 22.68
N LEU A 75 1.89 0.65 23.33
CA LEU A 75 0.86 -0.17 22.70
C LEU A 75 -0.27 0.69 22.12
N MET A 76 -0.74 1.70 22.87
CA MET A 76 -1.75 2.64 22.37
C MET A 76 -1.22 3.46 21.18
N TYR A 77 0.03 3.91 21.24
CA TYR A 77 0.67 4.65 20.15
C TYR A 77 0.75 3.80 18.88
N GLU A 78 1.25 2.57 18.96
CA GLU A 78 1.34 1.67 17.81
C GLU A 78 -0.05 1.34 17.23
N ASN A 79 -1.00 0.97 18.09
CA ASN A 79 -2.36 0.67 17.66
C ASN A 79 -3.04 1.89 17.01
N LEU A 80 -2.83 3.09 17.53
CA LEU A 80 -3.45 4.29 16.99
C LEU A 80 -2.81 4.72 15.66
N PHE A 81 -1.49 4.85 15.62
CA PHE A 81 -0.79 5.45 14.49
C PHE A 81 -0.43 4.47 13.38
N HIS A 82 -0.14 3.20 13.71
CA HIS A 82 0.24 2.20 12.72
C HIS A 82 -0.96 1.38 12.22
N PHE A 83 -2.01 1.21 13.03
CA PHE A 83 -3.19 0.41 12.66
C PHE A 83 -4.47 1.25 12.45
N LEU A 84 -4.93 1.97 13.48
CA LEU A 84 -6.25 2.61 13.47
C LEU A 84 -6.34 3.81 12.52
N LEU A 85 -5.28 4.60 12.38
CA LEU A 85 -5.27 5.80 11.53
C LEU A 85 -5.08 5.47 10.03
N PRO A 86 -4.16 4.57 9.62
CA PRO A 86 -3.91 4.32 8.20
C PRO A 86 -5.07 3.65 7.46
N ILE A 87 -5.76 2.70 8.08
CA ILE A 87 -6.86 1.94 7.45
C ILE A 87 -8.02 2.85 6.97
N PRO A 88 -8.65 3.68 7.83
CA PRO A 88 -9.73 4.56 7.39
C PRO A 88 -9.24 5.61 6.38
N LEU A 89 -8.00 6.10 6.52
CA LEU A 89 -7.43 7.02 5.52
C LEU A 89 -7.33 6.36 4.14
N ILE A 90 -6.88 5.10 4.07
CA ILE A 90 -6.84 4.34 2.80
C ILE A 90 -8.25 4.28 2.20
N VAL A 91 -9.25 3.90 2.99
CA VAL A 91 -10.65 3.79 2.53
C VAL A 91 -11.16 5.13 2.01
N ILE A 92 -11.00 6.21 2.78
CA ILE A 92 -11.46 7.55 2.40
C ILE A 92 -10.78 8.03 1.11
N ILE A 93 -9.44 7.93 1.02
CA ILE A 93 -8.70 8.39 -0.15
C ILE A 93 -9.08 7.56 -1.39
N ASN A 94 -9.28 6.25 -1.24
CA ASN A 94 -9.72 5.40 -2.35
C ASN A 94 -11.12 5.77 -2.84
N ILE A 95 -12.07 6.00 -1.93
CA ILE A 95 -13.43 6.44 -2.28
C ILE A 95 -13.36 7.79 -3.01
N LEU A 96 -12.60 8.74 -2.48
CA LEU A 96 -12.40 10.05 -3.11
C LEU A 96 -11.80 9.93 -4.53
N LEU A 97 -10.82 9.05 -4.71
CA LEU A 97 -10.21 8.79 -6.02
C LEU A 97 -11.25 8.25 -7.02
N ILE A 98 -12.05 7.26 -6.61
CA ILE A 98 -13.11 6.68 -7.46
C ILE A 98 -14.15 7.74 -7.84
N ILE A 99 -14.63 8.52 -6.85
CA ILE A 99 -15.61 9.59 -7.09
C ILE A 99 -15.06 10.63 -8.07
N ARG A 100 -13.81 11.06 -7.89
CA ARG A 100 -13.23 12.07 -8.79
C ARG A 100 -13.03 11.53 -10.20
N ILE A 101 -12.61 10.28 -10.36
CA ILE A 101 -12.49 9.66 -11.69
C ILE A 101 -13.86 9.55 -12.35
N ALA A 102 -14.91 9.17 -11.62
CA ALA A 102 -16.27 9.13 -12.14
C ALA A 102 -16.77 10.51 -12.59
N LYS A 103 -16.55 11.55 -11.77
CA LYS A 103 -16.89 12.94 -12.12
C LYS A 103 -16.10 13.43 -13.34
N GLN A 104 -14.81 13.12 -13.43
CA GLN A 104 -13.97 13.52 -14.56
C GLN A 104 -14.41 12.85 -15.86
N LYS A 105 -14.80 11.57 -15.80
CA LYS A 105 -15.39 10.85 -16.93
C LYS A 105 -16.66 11.53 -17.44
N GLN A 106 -17.55 11.91 -16.53
CA GLN A 106 -18.81 12.58 -16.88
C GLN A 106 -18.57 13.98 -17.49
N ARG A 107 -17.62 14.74 -16.96
CA ARG A 107 -17.32 16.11 -17.43
C ARG A 107 -16.67 16.14 -18.80
N LEU A 108 -15.70 15.26 -19.05
CA LEU A 108 -14.86 15.42 -20.23
C LEU A 108 -15.46 14.77 -21.49
N HIS A 109 -16.42 13.85 -21.40
CA HIS A 109 -17.08 13.14 -22.54
C HIS A 109 -16.15 12.62 -23.66
N GLN A 110 -14.83 12.72 -23.47
CA GLN A 110 -13.80 12.38 -24.43
C GLN A 110 -13.30 10.98 -24.13
N SER A 111 -12.82 10.32 -25.18
CA SER A 111 -12.11 9.04 -25.16
C SER A 111 -10.72 9.15 -24.52
N MET A 112 -10.60 9.89 -23.41
CA MET A 112 -9.46 9.80 -22.51
C MET A 112 -9.16 8.33 -22.27
N HIS A 113 -7.88 7.92 -22.36
CA HIS A 113 -7.38 6.53 -22.30
C HIS A 113 -7.95 5.71 -21.12
N TRP A 114 -9.21 5.33 -21.22
CA TRP A 114 -10.01 4.71 -20.16
C TRP A 114 -9.49 3.31 -19.84
N SER A 115 -8.93 2.65 -20.84
CA SER A 115 -8.19 1.39 -20.70
C SER A 115 -7.09 1.49 -19.65
N LYS A 116 -6.33 2.61 -19.63
CA LYS A 116 -5.25 2.85 -18.66
C LYS A 116 -5.78 3.14 -17.26
N TYR A 117 -6.76 4.03 -17.14
CA TYR A 117 -7.36 4.37 -15.84
C TYR A 117 -8.09 3.19 -15.21
N ARG A 118 -8.84 2.40 -15.99
CA ARG A 118 -9.53 1.20 -15.49
C ARG A 118 -8.55 0.19 -14.89
N LYS A 119 -7.41 -0.05 -15.52
CA LYS A 119 -6.38 -0.98 -14.99
C LYS A 119 -5.81 -0.47 -13.67
N MET A 120 -5.49 0.83 -13.60
CA MET A 120 -4.97 1.44 -12.38
C MET A 120 -5.99 1.39 -11.23
N ILE A 121 -7.27 1.66 -11.52
CA ILE A 121 -8.35 1.57 -10.52
C ILE A 121 -8.52 0.13 -10.04
N LEU A 122 -8.57 -0.84 -10.95
CA LEU A 122 -8.67 -2.25 -10.58
C LEU A 122 -7.52 -2.66 -9.67
N GLN A 123 -6.29 -2.26 -9.97
CA GLN A 123 -5.14 -2.52 -9.11
C GLN A 123 -5.31 -1.92 -7.70
N ILE A 124 -5.75 -0.67 -7.59
CA ILE A 124 -5.96 0.00 -6.30
C ILE A 124 -7.05 -0.72 -5.50
N ILE A 125 -8.17 -1.03 -6.16
CA ILE A 125 -9.29 -1.72 -5.53
C ILE A 125 -8.86 -3.11 -5.07
N SER A 126 -8.12 -3.86 -5.89
CA SER A 126 -7.59 -5.17 -5.52
C SER A 126 -6.61 -5.10 -4.36
N CYS A 127 -5.67 -4.15 -4.35
CA CYS A 127 -4.76 -3.94 -3.21
C CYS A 127 -5.57 -3.62 -1.95
N SER A 128 -6.53 -2.70 -2.05
CA SER A 128 -7.33 -2.27 -0.90
C SER A 128 -8.23 -3.39 -0.38
N ALA A 129 -8.77 -4.22 -1.27
CA ALA A 129 -9.57 -5.38 -0.91
C ALA A 129 -8.74 -6.42 -0.16
N VAL A 130 -7.49 -6.68 -0.58
CA VAL A 130 -6.57 -7.57 0.16
C VAL A 130 -6.30 -7.03 1.56
N TYR A 131 -5.93 -5.76 1.70
CA TYR A 131 -5.70 -5.15 3.01
C TYR A 131 -6.96 -5.20 3.88
N LEU A 132 -8.12 -4.80 3.36
CA LEU A 132 -9.37 -4.86 4.12
C LEU A 132 -9.76 -6.29 4.49
N LEU A 133 -9.53 -7.28 3.63
CA LEU A 133 -9.91 -8.66 3.93
C LEU A 133 -9.12 -9.22 5.12
N PHE A 134 -7.82 -8.91 5.21
CA PHE A 134 -6.93 -9.47 6.23
C PHE A 134 -6.79 -8.57 7.48
N ASP A 135 -6.86 -7.23 7.34
CA ASP A 135 -6.71 -6.30 8.47
C ASP A 135 -8.04 -5.97 9.18
N LEU A 136 -9.20 -6.10 8.51
CA LEU A 136 -10.49 -5.77 9.10
C LEU A 136 -10.86 -6.65 10.31
N PRO A 137 -10.59 -7.98 10.31
CA PRO A 137 -10.78 -8.79 11.52
C PRO A 137 -10.00 -8.25 12.72
N MET A 138 -8.73 -7.89 12.52
CA MET A 138 -7.89 -7.31 13.57
C MET A 138 -8.43 -5.97 14.06
N LEU A 139 -8.82 -5.09 13.13
CA LEU A 139 -9.43 -3.80 13.48
C LEU A 139 -10.73 -3.97 14.30
N SER A 140 -11.54 -4.99 13.97
CA SER A 140 -12.77 -5.26 14.70
C SER A 140 -12.52 -5.71 16.13
N LEU A 141 -11.48 -6.53 16.37
CA LEU A 141 -11.06 -6.88 17.74
C LEU A 141 -10.56 -5.66 18.50
N LEU A 142 -9.70 -4.85 17.89
CA LEU A 142 -9.17 -3.65 18.53
C LEU A 142 -10.31 -2.71 18.97
N VAL A 143 -11.31 -2.51 18.12
CA VAL A 143 -12.50 -1.73 18.46
C VAL A 143 -13.29 -2.40 19.59
N ALA A 144 -13.47 -3.73 19.56
CA ALA A 144 -14.16 -4.45 20.63
C ALA A 144 -13.44 -4.34 21.99
N HIS A 145 -12.11 -4.37 22.02
CA HIS A 145 -11.31 -4.12 23.22
C HIS A 145 -11.55 -2.71 23.79
N ASN A 146 -11.63 -1.70 22.93
CA ASN A 146 -11.98 -0.33 23.35
C ASN A 146 -13.41 -0.22 23.93
N PHE A 147 -14.30 -1.14 23.59
CA PHE A 147 -15.65 -1.24 24.18
C PHE A 147 -15.71 -2.10 25.45
N GLY A 148 -14.57 -2.56 25.98
CA GLY A 148 -14.49 -3.27 27.24
C GLY A 148 -14.44 -4.80 27.13
N LEU A 149 -14.15 -5.34 25.93
CA LEU A 149 -13.88 -6.77 25.79
C LEU A 149 -12.51 -7.10 26.45
N PRO A 150 -12.44 -8.05 27.40
CA PRO A 150 -11.18 -8.40 28.07
C PRO A 150 -10.21 -9.12 27.12
N TYR A 151 -8.93 -8.76 27.18
CA TYR A 151 -7.85 -9.33 26.37
C TYR A 151 -7.63 -10.84 26.61
N GLU A 152 -7.85 -11.31 27.84
CA GLU A 152 -7.66 -12.71 28.22
C GLU A 152 -8.56 -13.67 27.41
N ALA A 153 -9.75 -13.22 27.01
CA ALA A 153 -10.70 -14.04 26.27
C ALA A 153 -10.38 -14.16 24.78
N THR A 154 -9.57 -13.24 24.22
CA THR A 154 -9.33 -13.13 22.77
C THR A 154 -7.90 -13.44 22.34
N GLY A 155 -6.96 -13.65 23.27
CA GLY A 155 -5.53 -13.79 22.93
C GLY A 155 -5.22 -14.79 21.81
N GLN A 156 -5.86 -15.97 21.80
CA GLN A 156 -5.65 -16.96 20.72
C GLN A 156 -6.20 -16.48 19.36
N VAL A 157 -7.31 -15.76 19.36
CA VAL A 157 -7.94 -15.22 18.15
C VAL A 157 -7.12 -14.07 17.59
N GLU A 158 -6.58 -13.22 18.47
CA GLU A 158 -5.71 -12.10 18.11
C GLU A 158 -4.43 -12.60 17.41
N LEU A 159 -3.76 -13.61 17.96
CA LEU A 159 -2.60 -14.25 17.33
C LEU A 159 -2.91 -14.81 15.93
N PHE A 160 -4.09 -15.42 15.78
CA PHE A 160 -4.54 -15.91 14.47
C PHE A 160 -4.74 -14.78 13.47
N PHE A 161 -5.31 -13.64 13.88
CA PHE A 161 -5.48 -12.48 12.99
C PHE A 161 -4.17 -11.79 12.64
N TYR A 162 -3.22 -11.69 13.58
CA TYR A 162 -1.86 -11.27 13.26
C TYR A 162 -1.20 -12.18 12.23
N PHE A 163 -1.36 -13.50 12.37
CA PHE A 163 -0.87 -14.44 11.37
C PHE A 163 -1.52 -14.23 9.99
N LEU A 164 -2.83 -13.97 9.95
CA LEU A 164 -3.54 -13.66 8.71
C LEU A 164 -3.00 -12.39 8.01
N ALA A 165 -2.58 -11.38 8.76
CA ALA A 165 -2.03 -10.16 8.19
C ALA A 165 -0.76 -10.41 7.36
N TYR A 166 0.03 -11.46 7.64
CA TYR A 166 1.19 -11.81 6.81
C TYR A 166 0.82 -12.22 5.39
N PHE A 167 -0.38 -12.75 5.18
CA PHE A 167 -0.85 -13.11 3.84
C PHE A 167 -0.95 -11.88 2.93
N ILE A 168 -1.11 -10.66 3.49
CA ILE A 168 -1.06 -9.42 2.70
C ILE A 168 0.26 -9.33 1.94
N ASN A 169 1.38 -9.60 2.60
CA ASN A 169 2.71 -9.55 1.97
C ASN A 169 2.84 -10.61 0.88
N ILE A 170 2.22 -11.78 1.06
CA ILE A 170 2.22 -12.86 0.06
C ILE A 170 1.34 -12.48 -1.13
N PHE A 171 0.12 -11.97 -0.93
CA PHE A 171 -0.84 -11.67 -2.00
C PHE A 171 -0.51 -10.40 -2.80
N MET A 172 0.12 -9.42 -2.17
CA MET A 172 0.47 -8.15 -2.81
C MET A 172 1.25 -8.27 -4.13
N PRO A 173 2.35 -9.04 -4.23
CA PRO A 173 3.05 -9.23 -5.50
C PRO A 173 2.14 -9.82 -6.60
N PHE A 174 1.21 -10.73 -6.26
CA PHE A 174 0.27 -11.27 -7.25
C PHE A 174 -0.70 -10.21 -7.76
N VAL A 175 -1.19 -9.32 -6.89
CA VAL A 175 -2.02 -8.18 -7.31
C VAL A 175 -1.25 -7.26 -8.24
N PHE A 176 0.03 -6.99 -7.94
CA PHE A 176 0.88 -6.16 -8.79
C PHE A 176 1.17 -6.80 -10.15
N LEU A 177 1.52 -8.10 -10.17
CA LEU A 177 1.78 -8.86 -11.39
C LEU A 177 0.54 -8.94 -12.28
N GLY A 178 -0.65 -9.16 -11.71
CA GLY A 178 -1.92 -9.15 -12.44
C GLY A 178 -2.25 -7.80 -13.08
N SER A 179 -1.73 -6.71 -12.51
CA SER A 179 -2.04 -5.34 -12.94
C SER A 179 -1.08 -4.77 -13.99
N LEU A 180 0.05 -5.44 -14.25
CA LEU A 180 1.08 -5.00 -15.20
C LEU A 180 0.98 -5.77 -16.53
N PRO A 181 0.21 -5.27 -17.52
CA PRO A 181 -0.01 -5.97 -18.79
C PRO A 181 1.28 -6.16 -19.60
N GLU A 182 2.27 -5.29 -19.42
CA GLU A 182 3.56 -5.36 -20.11
C GLU A 182 4.36 -6.61 -19.73
N ILE A 183 4.25 -7.04 -18.46
CA ILE A 183 4.89 -8.26 -17.98
C ILE A 183 4.20 -9.48 -18.59
N TRP A 184 2.86 -9.49 -18.63
CA TRP A 184 2.09 -10.55 -19.28
C TRP A 184 2.44 -10.70 -20.76
N ILE A 185 2.57 -9.59 -21.49
CA ILE A 185 2.98 -9.61 -22.90
C ILE A 185 4.39 -10.19 -23.05
N LYS A 186 5.33 -9.83 -22.16
CA LYS A 186 6.70 -10.37 -22.19
C LYS A 186 6.76 -11.86 -21.83
N ILE A 187 5.96 -12.30 -20.86
CA ILE A 187 5.85 -13.72 -20.46
C ILE A 187 5.21 -14.53 -21.60
N GLN A 188 4.11 -14.06 -22.18
CA GLN A 188 3.43 -14.73 -23.30
C GLN A 188 4.33 -14.84 -24.53
N ARG A 189 5.19 -13.87 -24.81
CA ARG A 189 6.18 -13.97 -25.91
C ARG A 189 7.26 -15.04 -25.67
N LYS A 190 7.51 -15.43 -24.42
CA LYS A 190 8.47 -16.50 -24.07
C LYS A 190 7.81 -17.88 -23.94
N ILE A 191 6.49 -17.94 -23.84
CA ILE A 191 5.73 -19.19 -23.78
C ILE A 191 5.14 -19.45 -25.18
N PRO A 192 5.70 -20.38 -25.97
CA PRO A 192 5.34 -20.56 -27.38
C PRO A 192 3.90 -21.03 -27.65
N CYS A 193 3.11 -21.36 -26.62
CA CYS A 193 1.77 -21.97 -26.79
C CYS A 193 0.56 -21.05 -26.56
N PHE A 194 0.72 -19.80 -26.12
CA PHE A 194 -0.44 -18.94 -25.79
C PHE A 194 -0.58 -17.76 -26.75
N THR A 195 -0.95 -18.07 -28.00
CA THR A 195 -1.29 -17.07 -29.02
C THR A 195 -2.70 -16.52 -28.77
N ILE A 196 -2.91 -15.85 -27.62
CA ILE A 196 -4.07 -14.97 -27.48
C ILE A 196 -3.78 -13.71 -28.26
N ARG A 197 -4.66 -13.40 -29.22
CA ARG A 197 -4.65 -12.23 -30.09
C ARG A 197 -4.87 -10.96 -29.26
N VAL A 198 -3.86 -10.51 -28.52
CA VAL A 198 -3.88 -9.21 -27.86
C VAL A 198 -3.79 -8.16 -28.97
N ARG A 199 -4.92 -7.51 -29.27
CA ARG A 199 -5.01 -6.40 -30.22
C ARG A 199 -3.97 -5.35 -29.80
N PRO A 200 -2.99 -5.00 -30.65
CA PRO A 200 -2.02 -3.95 -30.33
C PRO A 200 -2.79 -2.64 -30.20
N GLU A 201 -3.00 -2.20 -28.97
CA GLU A 201 -3.32 -0.80 -28.70
C GLU A 201 -2.06 -0.04 -29.14
N ASN A 202 -2.18 0.84 -30.13
CA ASN A 202 -1.10 1.67 -30.66
C ASN A 202 -0.52 2.53 -29.52
N ILE A 203 0.38 1.96 -28.73
CA ILE A 203 1.28 2.69 -27.86
C ILE A 203 2.34 3.26 -28.81
N THR A 204 2.05 4.43 -29.35
CA THR A 204 3.08 5.32 -29.85
C THR A 204 3.98 5.65 -28.66
N LEU A 205 5.01 4.83 -28.49
CA LEU A 205 6.20 5.14 -27.71
C LEU A 205 6.74 6.47 -28.27
N ARG A 206 6.32 7.60 -27.69
CA ARG A 206 7.17 8.79 -27.75
C ARG A 206 8.40 8.43 -26.91
N PRO A 207 9.59 8.31 -27.51
CA PRO A 207 10.79 8.29 -26.70
C PRO A 207 10.78 9.57 -25.87
N MET A 208 10.93 9.45 -24.54
CA MET A 208 11.41 10.57 -23.74
C MET A 208 12.84 10.82 -24.21
N THR A 209 13.00 11.56 -25.30
CA THR A 209 14.27 12.17 -25.66
C THR A 209 14.62 13.14 -24.54
N MET A 210 15.52 12.68 -23.68
CA MET A 210 16.28 13.51 -22.76
C MET A 210 17.05 14.51 -23.63
N LYS A 211 16.45 15.68 -23.90
CA LYS A 211 17.18 16.78 -24.54
C LYS A 211 18.24 17.22 -23.55
N GLN A 212 19.49 16.87 -23.86
CA GLN A 212 20.66 17.54 -23.31
C GLN A 212 20.51 19.04 -23.59
N PHE A 213 20.31 19.83 -22.53
CA PHE A 213 20.43 21.28 -22.60
C PHE A 213 21.92 21.59 -22.59
N THR A 214 22.50 21.80 -23.77
CA THR A 214 23.75 22.55 -23.94
C THR A 214 23.49 24.01 -23.62
N PHE A 215 24.13 24.51 -22.55
CA PHE A 215 24.29 25.94 -22.30
C PHE A 215 25.31 26.49 -23.30
N ALA A 216 24.91 27.52 -24.06
CA ALA A 216 25.80 28.40 -24.80
C ALA A 216 25.19 29.81 -24.79
N GLN A 217 25.65 30.63 -23.83
CA GLN A 217 26.23 31.96 -24.01
C GLN A 217 26.35 32.64 -22.65
#